data_AF-A0A351UPX6-F1
#
_entry.id   AF-A0A351UPX6-F1
#
_cell.length_a   1.000
_cell.length_b   1.000
_cell.length_c   1.000
_cell.angle_alpha   90.00
_cell.angle_beta   90.00
_cell.angle_gamma   90.00
#
_symmetry.space_group_name_H-M   'P 1'
#
loop_
_entity.id
_entity.type
_entity.pdbx_description
1 polymer ?
#
loop_
_entity_poly.entity_id
_entity_poly.type
_entity_poly.pdbx_seq_one_letter_code
_entity_poly.pdbx_strand_id
1 'polypeptide(L)'
;MKTSVNAGNLRAALLCAMALCLTSCASWQPGWKAAQAPAVSGDAKQLLLAAEALEEKADDGPKVAGLIDAYKAVVAADPGNYRALWKIGNYHILMGAAYSPKNGDRKRNYTEAVKYCEKAMYTNQAFKAAVDRGEPVWKAVEVLTAAEVEAMGYWYTARFYYFKECLCPLGRLFNTGLVRYNEPVMKRIDVLDPNWAGGGNLFSRAVYFIAAPERFGGSKKKAEEYMAKAIEVGPDYLVNRWGRAKYLYSLTGNKAGYEADLKWVLAQDPHKAPNPYPWNVYFQRQAAEMLAGK
;
A
#
# COMPACT_ATOMS: atom_id res chain seq x y z
N MET A 1 54.34 -0.17 -23.46
CA MET A 1 53.66 0.84 -22.61
C MET A 1 52.83 0.12 -21.55
N LYS A 2 53.28 0.10 -20.30
CA LYS A 2 52.51 -0.44 -19.16
C LYS A 2 51.68 0.71 -18.58
N THR A 3 50.37 0.69 -18.79
CA THR A 3 49.44 1.62 -18.14
C THR A 3 49.30 1.24 -16.68
N SER A 4 50.04 1.95 -15.83
CA SER A 4 49.86 1.97 -14.38
C SER A 4 48.51 2.63 -14.07
N VAL A 5 47.52 1.85 -13.67
CA VAL A 5 46.27 2.39 -13.10
C VAL A 5 46.59 2.86 -11.69
N ASN A 6 46.51 4.17 -11.47
CA ASN A 6 46.83 4.80 -10.21
C ASN A 6 45.84 4.34 -9.11
N ALA A 7 46.32 3.56 -8.14
CA ALA A 7 45.51 2.94 -7.08
C ALA A 7 44.72 3.97 -6.23
N GLY A 8 45.18 5.24 -6.20
CA GLY A 8 44.47 6.34 -5.54
C GLY A 8 43.13 6.70 -6.23
N ASN A 9 43.09 6.67 -7.56
CA ASN A 9 41.88 6.98 -8.33
C ASN A 9 40.85 5.86 -8.23
N LEU A 10 41.30 4.60 -8.11
CA LEU A 10 40.41 3.45 -7.89
C LEU A 10 39.77 3.50 -6.49
N ARG A 11 40.53 3.86 -5.45
CA ARG A 11 40.02 4.04 -4.08
C ARG A 11 39.04 5.19 -3.95
N ALA A 12 39.30 6.33 -4.61
CA ALA A 12 38.38 7.47 -4.62
C ALA A 12 37.07 7.15 -5.36
N ALA A 13 37.13 6.44 -6.50
CA ALA A 13 35.95 5.99 -7.22
C ALA A 13 35.12 4.96 -6.40
N LEU A 14 35.76 4.04 -5.69
CA LEU A 14 35.09 3.09 -4.79
C LEU A 14 34.46 3.77 -3.56
N LEU A 15 35.10 4.80 -3.00
CA LEU A 15 34.55 5.59 -1.87
C LEU A 15 33.36 6.46 -2.30
N CYS A 16 33.40 7.07 -3.49
CA CYS A 16 32.24 7.78 -4.05
C CYS A 16 31.08 6.83 -4.42
N ALA A 17 31.38 5.63 -4.95
CA ALA A 17 30.36 4.62 -5.24
C ALA A 17 29.72 4.03 -3.98
N MET A 18 30.47 3.93 -2.86
CA MET A 18 29.92 3.55 -1.56
C MET A 18 29.11 4.68 -0.90
N ALA A 19 29.54 5.94 -1.02
CA ALA A 19 28.80 7.08 -0.47
C ALA A 19 27.43 7.30 -1.16
N LEU A 20 27.33 7.03 -2.46
CA LEU A 20 26.07 7.07 -3.22
C LEU A 20 25.08 5.94 -2.87
N CYS A 21 25.55 4.88 -2.20
CA CYS A 21 24.71 3.76 -1.77
C CYS A 21 24.16 3.90 -0.33
N LEU A 22 24.66 4.87 0.46
CA LEU A 22 24.30 5.04 1.88
C LEU A 22 23.08 5.94 2.13
N THR A 23 22.46 6.50 1.09
CA THR A 23 21.32 7.43 1.23
C THR A 23 19.94 6.75 1.25
N SER A 24 19.84 5.42 1.21
CA SER A 24 18.54 4.76 0.98
C SER A 24 17.79 4.30 2.25
N CYS A 25 18.11 4.81 3.43
CA CYS A 25 17.22 4.62 4.59
C CYS A 25 15.90 5.34 4.32
N ALA A 26 14.90 4.58 3.90
CA ALA A 26 13.57 5.08 3.60
C ALA A 26 12.98 5.69 4.87
N SER A 27 12.83 7.01 4.84
CA SER A 27 12.20 7.78 5.89
C SER A 27 11.34 8.86 5.23
N TRP A 28 10.28 9.24 5.92
CA TRP A 28 9.41 10.34 5.52
C TRP A 28 9.03 11.12 6.76
N GLN A 29 8.73 12.40 6.56
CA GLN A 29 8.12 13.20 7.61
C GLN A 29 6.73 12.64 7.92
N PRO A 30 6.40 12.43 9.21
CA PRO A 30 5.08 11.97 9.60
C PRO A 30 3.97 12.87 9.05
N GLY A 31 2.87 12.26 8.62
CA GLY A 31 1.77 12.94 7.96
C GLY A 31 1.16 14.07 8.79
N TRP A 32 1.09 13.90 10.12
CA TRP A 32 0.57 14.91 11.05
C TRP A 32 1.51 16.11 11.28
N LYS A 33 2.78 16.04 10.84
CA LYS A 33 3.72 17.17 10.92
C LYS A 33 3.67 18.08 9.68
N ALA A 34 2.97 17.68 8.63
CA ALA A 34 2.76 18.55 7.48
C ALA A 34 1.87 19.72 7.90
N ALA A 35 2.24 20.95 7.51
CA ALA A 35 1.47 22.15 7.81
C ALA A 35 0.00 21.96 7.39
N GLN A 36 -0.90 22.20 8.33
CA GLN A 36 -2.33 22.15 8.08
C GLN A 36 -2.72 23.50 7.47
N ALA A 37 -3.23 23.49 6.24
CA ALA A 37 -3.80 24.70 5.67
C ALA A 37 -5.02 25.12 6.54
N PRO A 38 -5.28 26.43 6.70
CA PRO A 38 -6.50 26.89 7.34
C PRO A 38 -7.70 26.25 6.65
N ALA A 39 -8.71 25.85 7.43
CA ALA A 39 -9.95 25.34 6.87
C ALA A 39 -10.56 26.39 5.94
N VAL A 40 -10.87 25.99 4.71
CA VAL A 40 -11.57 26.83 3.74
C VAL A 40 -13.06 26.68 4.00
N SER A 41 -13.82 27.77 3.91
CA SER A 41 -15.28 27.69 4.01
C SER A 41 -15.84 26.78 2.91
N GLY A 42 -16.63 25.77 3.29
CA GLY A 42 -17.29 24.84 2.38
C GLY A 42 -18.13 23.81 3.12
N ASP A 43 -19.14 23.25 2.46
CA ASP A 43 -19.92 22.15 3.01
C ASP A 43 -19.17 20.83 2.79
N ALA A 44 -18.34 20.46 3.77
CA ALA A 44 -17.54 19.23 3.73
C ALA A 44 -18.40 17.97 3.50
N LYS A 45 -19.66 17.96 3.96
CA LYS A 45 -20.58 16.83 3.77
C LYS A 45 -21.01 16.70 2.32
N GLN A 46 -21.38 17.81 1.67
CA GLN A 46 -21.70 17.79 0.23
C GLN A 46 -20.49 17.43 -0.63
N LEU A 47 -19.31 17.97 -0.29
CA LEU A 47 -18.06 17.62 -0.98
C LEU A 47 -17.74 16.13 -0.85
N LEU A 48 -17.98 15.54 0.32
CA LEU A 48 -17.77 14.11 0.54
C LEU A 48 -18.71 13.26 -0.33
N LEU A 49 -20.00 13.58 -0.36
CA LEU A 49 -20.97 12.88 -1.23
C LEU A 49 -20.58 13.00 -2.72
N ALA A 50 -20.09 14.16 -3.15
CA ALA A 50 -19.62 14.35 -4.52
C ALA A 50 -18.37 13.50 -4.83
N ALA A 51 -17.43 13.41 -3.90
CA ALA A 51 -16.25 12.55 -4.05
C ALA A 51 -16.64 11.06 -4.13
N GLU A 52 -17.58 10.61 -3.30
CA GLU A 52 -18.09 9.23 -3.34
C GLU A 52 -18.81 8.91 -4.65
N ALA A 53 -19.56 9.86 -5.20
CA ALA A 53 -20.19 9.68 -6.52
C ALA A 53 -19.17 9.59 -7.67
N LEU A 54 -18.00 10.22 -7.53
CA LEU A 54 -16.90 10.10 -8.50
C LEU A 54 -16.18 8.75 -8.38
N GLU A 55 -16.12 8.17 -7.18
CA GLU A 55 -15.48 6.88 -6.93
C GLU A 55 -16.08 5.76 -7.79
N GLU A 56 -17.41 5.76 -7.92
CA GLU A 56 -18.17 4.83 -8.76
C GLU A 56 -17.89 4.94 -10.25
N LYS A 57 -17.07 5.90 -10.70
CA LYS A 57 -16.79 6.13 -12.12
C LYS A 57 -15.30 6.21 -12.43
N ALA A 58 -14.44 6.10 -11.41
CA ALA A 58 -13.00 6.28 -11.56
C ALA A 58 -12.30 5.00 -12.03
N ASP A 59 -12.47 4.70 -13.32
CA ASP A 59 -11.96 3.50 -14.01
C ASP A 59 -10.56 3.66 -14.65
N ASP A 60 -9.98 4.87 -14.61
CA ASP A 60 -8.69 5.20 -15.20
C ASP A 60 -7.82 6.12 -14.32
N GLY A 61 -6.56 6.32 -14.71
CA GLY A 61 -5.60 7.13 -13.96
C GLY A 61 -6.04 8.59 -13.76
N PRO A 62 -6.42 9.33 -14.82
CA PRO A 62 -6.95 10.68 -14.69
C PRO A 62 -8.16 10.80 -13.74
N LYS A 63 -9.12 9.88 -13.81
CA LYS A 63 -10.29 9.91 -12.92
C LYS A 63 -9.93 9.56 -11.47
N VAL A 64 -8.98 8.64 -11.23
CA VAL A 64 -8.47 8.38 -9.88
C VAL A 64 -7.70 9.59 -9.32
N ALA A 65 -6.95 10.32 -10.16
CA ALA A 65 -6.33 11.57 -9.75
C ALA A 65 -7.38 12.64 -9.38
N GLY A 66 -8.42 12.80 -10.21
CA GLY A 66 -9.55 13.69 -9.90
C GLY A 66 -10.30 13.29 -8.63
N LEU A 67 -10.41 11.99 -8.35
CA LEU A 67 -11.00 11.47 -7.11
C LEU A 67 -10.16 11.85 -5.88
N ILE A 68 -8.83 11.75 -5.97
CA ILE A 68 -7.91 12.23 -4.92
C ILE A 68 -8.12 13.72 -4.67
N ASP A 69 -8.23 14.53 -5.72
CA ASP A 69 -8.43 15.96 -5.60
C ASP A 69 -9.80 16.32 -4.99
N ALA A 70 -10.85 15.57 -5.32
CA ALA A 70 -12.16 15.70 -4.69
C ALA A 70 -12.10 15.43 -3.19
N TYR A 71 -11.46 14.34 -2.75
CA TYR A 71 -11.28 14.08 -1.32
C TYR A 71 -10.36 15.10 -0.64
N LYS A 72 -9.34 15.65 -1.33
CA LYS A 72 -8.55 16.76 -0.79
C LYS A 72 -9.37 18.02 -0.58
N ALA A 73 -10.37 18.30 -1.43
CA ALA A 73 -11.31 19.40 -1.21
C ALA A 73 -12.14 19.19 0.06
N VAL A 74 -12.54 17.95 0.36
CA VAL A 74 -13.19 17.61 1.65
C VAL A 74 -12.26 17.93 2.81
N VAL A 75 -10.99 17.49 2.75
CA VAL A 75 -9.99 17.75 3.80
C VAL A 75 -9.68 19.25 3.94
N ALA A 76 -9.77 20.02 2.86
CA ALA A 76 -9.60 21.47 2.92
C ALA A 76 -10.76 22.15 3.67
N ALA A 77 -11.98 21.65 3.55
CA ALA A 77 -13.16 22.16 4.26
C ALA A 77 -13.27 21.63 5.71
N ASP A 78 -12.87 20.37 5.92
CA ASP A 78 -12.82 19.69 7.21
C ASP A 78 -11.49 18.91 7.34
N PRO A 79 -10.44 19.53 7.90
CA PRO A 79 -9.13 18.89 8.02
C PRO A 79 -9.11 17.63 8.90
N GLY A 80 -10.15 17.42 9.71
CA GLY A 80 -10.33 16.24 10.56
C GLY A 80 -11.17 15.14 9.91
N ASN A 81 -11.57 15.28 8.64
CA ASN A 81 -12.44 14.32 7.98
C ASN A 81 -11.75 12.97 7.78
N TYR A 82 -11.94 12.06 8.73
CA TYR A 82 -11.31 10.73 8.76
C TYR A 82 -11.48 9.98 7.44
N ARG A 83 -12.71 9.95 6.91
CA ARG A 83 -13.06 9.19 5.71
C ARG A 83 -12.30 9.69 4.49
N ALA A 84 -12.29 11.01 4.26
CA ALA A 84 -11.54 11.59 3.16
C ALA A 84 -10.03 11.35 3.31
N LEU A 85 -9.47 11.45 4.52
CA LEU A 85 -8.05 11.24 4.76
C LEU A 85 -7.59 9.83 4.37
N TRP A 86 -8.25 8.77 4.86
CA TRP A 86 -7.80 7.41 4.50
C TRP A 86 -8.13 7.08 3.04
N LYS A 87 -9.21 7.62 2.45
CA LYS A 87 -9.53 7.45 1.02
C LYS A 87 -8.45 8.05 0.12
N ILE A 88 -7.95 9.25 0.43
CA ILE A 88 -6.78 9.83 -0.27
C ILE A 88 -5.60 8.87 -0.17
N GLY A 89 -5.36 8.32 1.03
CA GLY A 89 -4.32 7.32 1.26
C GLY A 89 -4.44 6.12 0.32
N ASN A 90 -5.62 5.51 0.30
CA ASN A 90 -5.96 4.36 -0.53
C ASN A 90 -5.75 4.64 -2.04
N TYR A 91 -6.24 5.76 -2.57
CA TYR A 91 -6.10 6.05 -3.99
C TYR A 91 -4.70 6.46 -4.40
N HIS A 92 -3.90 7.01 -3.50
CA HIS A 92 -2.47 7.14 -3.75
C HIS A 92 -1.78 5.77 -3.87
N ILE A 93 -2.18 4.75 -3.12
CA ILE A 93 -1.69 3.37 -3.33
C ILE A 93 -2.08 2.89 -4.74
N LEU A 94 -3.34 3.10 -5.15
CA LEU A 94 -3.80 2.73 -6.49
C LEU A 94 -3.02 3.46 -7.58
N MET A 95 -2.80 4.77 -7.45
CA MET A 95 -1.98 5.55 -8.39
C MET A 95 -0.55 5.00 -8.49
N GLY A 96 0.06 4.59 -7.37
CA GLY A 96 1.36 3.94 -7.38
C GLY A 96 1.35 2.59 -8.09
N ALA A 97 0.38 1.73 -7.77
CA ALA A 97 0.33 0.35 -8.24
C ALA A 97 -0.09 0.23 -9.71
N ALA A 98 -1.01 1.09 -10.15
CA ALA A 98 -1.72 0.95 -11.42
C ALA A 98 -1.33 1.98 -12.48
N TYR A 99 -0.92 3.19 -12.08
CA TYR A 99 -0.84 4.35 -12.98
C TYR A 99 0.49 5.12 -12.92
N SER A 100 1.47 4.63 -12.16
CA SER A 100 2.79 5.26 -12.01
C SER A 100 3.86 4.47 -12.78
N PRO A 101 4.19 4.86 -14.03
CA PRO A 101 5.15 4.13 -14.85
C PRO A 101 6.59 4.29 -14.32
N LYS A 102 6.91 5.43 -13.71
CA LYS A 102 8.26 5.73 -13.21
C LYS A 102 8.36 5.42 -11.73
N ASN A 103 9.52 4.89 -11.30
CA ASN A 103 9.77 4.60 -9.88
C ASN A 103 9.64 5.85 -8.99
N GLY A 104 10.04 7.04 -9.47
CA GLY A 104 9.88 8.29 -8.73
C GLY A 104 8.41 8.63 -8.43
N ASP A 105 7.51 8.33 -9.36
CA ASP A 105 6.07 8.56 -9.19
C ASP A 105 5.47 7.58 -8.20
N ARG A 106 5.88 6.30 -8.25
CA ARG A 106 5.50 5.28 -7.26
C ARG A 106 5.93 5.69 -5.86
N LYS A 107 7.19 6.10 -5.69
CA LYS A 107 7.72 6.57 -4.40
C LYS A 107 6.87 7.71 -3.84
N ARG A 108 6.60 8.74 -4.64
CA ARG A 108 5.75 9.86 -4.22
C ARG A 108 4.36 9.39 -3.79
N ASN A 109 3.70 8.59 -4.62
CA ASN A 109 2.37 8.10 -4.34
C ASN A 109 2.31 7.25 -3.06
N TYR A 110 3.19 6.27 -2.89
CA TYR A 110 3.19 5.46 -1.67
C TYR A 110 3.58 6.26 -0.42
N THR A 111 4.47 7.25 -0.54
CA THR A 111 4.76 8.15 0.59
C THR A 111 3.58 9.04 0.95
N GLU A 112 2.86 9.60 -0.04
CA GLU A 112 1.63 10.35 0.25
C GLU A 112 0.55 9.45 0.86
N ALA A 113 0.41 8.22 0.38
CA ALA A 113 -0.50 7.25 0.95
C ALA A 113 -0.25 7.03 2.45
N VAL A 114 1.02 6.81 2.82
CA VAL A 114 1.42 6.68 4.22
C VAL A 114 1.05 7.93 5.02
N LYS A 115 1.41 9.12 4.55
CA LYS A 115 1.15 10.38 5.27
C LYS A 115 -0.33 10.62 5.49
N TYR A 116 -1.18 10.38 4.50
CA TYR A 116 -2.62 10.59 4.65
C TYR A 116 -3.27 9.57 5.59
N CYS A 117 -2.81 8.32 5.58
CA CYS A 117 -3.25 7.33 6.57
C CYS A 117 -2.77 7.69 7.99
N GLU A 118 -1.56 8.24 8.13
CA GLU A 118 -1.07 8.79 9.41
C GLU A 118 -1.93 9.96 9.90
N LYS A 119 -2.31 10.88 9.01
CA LYS A 119 -3.26 11.96 9.34
C LYS A 119 -4.63 11.42 9.78
N ALA A 120 -5.13 10.38 9.10
CA ALA A 120 -6.38 9.74 9.46
C ALA A 120 -6.30 9.10 10.87
N MET A 121 -5.22 8.36 11.18
CA MET A 121 -5.03 7.83 12.55
C MET A 121 -4.88 8.97 13.59
N TYR A 122 -4.30 10.11 13.20
CA TYR A 122 -4.12 11.28 14.05
C TYR A 122 -5.41 12.01 14.44
N THR A 123 -6.55 11.71 13.80
CA THR A 123 -7.85 12.25 14.25
C THR A 123 -8.30 11.63 15.58
N ASN A 124 -7.73 10.47 15.95
CA ASN A 124 -7.94 9.84 17.25
C ASN A 124 -7.09 10.53 18.33
N GLN A 125 -7.74 11.06 19.38
CA GLN A 125 -7.07 11.87 20.41
C GLN A 125 -6.03 11.09 21.22
N ALA A 126 -6.26 9.80 21.50
CA ALA A 126 -5.31 8.99 22.23
C ALA A 126 -4.06 8.69 21.39
N PHE A 127 -4.26 8.38 20.10
CA PHE A 127 -3.15 8.18 19.16
C PHE A 127 -2.35 9.45 18.96
N LYS A 128 -3.02 10.59 18.75
CA LYS A 128 -2.42 11.92 18.71
C LYS A 128 -1.54 12.18 19.94
N ALA A 129 -2.07 11.96 21.14
CA ALA A 129 -1.33 12.15 22.37
C ALA A 129 -0.09 11.24 22.46
N ALA A 130 -0.17 9.99 22.00
CA ALA A 130 0.97 9.07 21.97
C ALA A 130 2.07 9.53 21.01
N VAL A 131 1.73 9.86 19.76
CA VAL A 131 2.74 10.26 18.76
C VAL A 131 3.29 11.66 18.99
N ASP A 132 2.52 12.57 19.60
CA ASP A 132 3.00 13.90 20.02
C ASP A 132 4.05 13.79 21.13
N ARG A 133 4.00 12.73 21.96
CA ARG A 133 5.06 12.39 22.94
C ARG A 133 6.24 11.64 22.32
N GLY A 134 6.26 11.44 21.00
CA GLY A 134 7.35 10.80 20.27
C GLY A 134 7.24 9.27 20.17
N GLU A 135 6.11 8.67 20.55
CA GLU A 135 5.90 7.25 20.30
C GLU A 135 5.82 6.97 18.79
N PRO A 136 6.50 5.92 18.29
CA PRO A 136 6.41 5.56 16.87
C PRO A 136 5.03 4.98 16.54
N VAL A 137 4.56 5.19 15.30
CA VAL A 137 3.24 4.73 14.81
C VAL A 137 2.93 3.29 15.21
N TRP A 138 3.84 2.35 14.96
CA TRP A 138 3.62 0.92 15.22
C TRP A 138 3.48 0.55 16.70
N LYS A 139 3.79 1.45 17.64
CA LYS A 139 3.45 1.30 19.06
C LYS A 139 2.16 2.05 19.39
N ALA A 140 2.05 3.29 18.91
CA ALA A 140 0.88 4.13 19.16
C ALA A 140 -0.43 3.52 18.65
N VAL A 141 -0.41 2.63 17.66
CA VAL A 141 -1.62 1.93 17.18
C VAL A 141 -2.37 1.14 18.25
N GLU A 142 -1.76 0.79 19.38
CA GLU A 142 -2.42 0.04 20.47
C GLU A 142 -3.68 0.76 21.00
N VAL A 143 -3.72 2.09 20.93
CA VAL A 143 -4.87 2.89 21.39
C VAL A 143 -5.94 3.09 20.33
N LEU A 144 -5.65 2.76 19.06
CA LEU A 144 -6.60 2.90 17.95
C LEU A 144 -7.71 1.86 18.05
N THR A 145 -8.88 2.17 17.52
CA THR A 145 -10.08 1.33 17.62
C THR A 145 -10.52 0.84 16.25
N ALA A 146 -11.64 0.11 16.19
CA ALA A 146 -12.25 -0.34 14.94
C ALA A 146 -12.52 0.84 13.97
N ALA A 147 -12.73 2.06 14.50
CA ALA A 147 -12.94 3.26 13.71
C ALA A 147 -11.74 3.63 12.83
N GLU A 148 -10.52 3.22 13.20
CA GLU A 148 -9.29 3.57 12.49
C GLU A 148 -8.68 2.43 11.66
N VAL A 149 -9.38 1.29 11.55
CA VAL A 149 -8.87 0.09 10.89
C VAL A 149 -8.50 0.33 9.42
N GLU A 150 -9.31 1.08 8.66
CA GLU A 150 -9.00 1.40 7.26
C GLU A 150 -7.66 2.14 7.14
N ALA A 151 -7.47 3.17 7.95
CA ALA A 151 -6.24 3.94 7.98
C ALA A 151 -5.02 3.07 8.35
N MET A 152 -5.14 2.21 9.35
CA MET A 152 -4.07 1.26 9.70
C MET A 152 -3.75 0.31 8.54
N GLY A 153 -4.80 -0.23 7.91
CA GLY A 153 -4.72 -1.19 6.81
C GLY A 153 -3.99 -0.63 5.60
N TYR A 154 -4.43 0.53 5.12
CA TYR A 154 -3.81 1.19 3.97
C TYR A 154 -2.44 1.77 4.30
N TRP A 155 -2.17 2.19 5.55
CA TRP A 155 -0.84 2.63 5.98
C TRP A 155 0.21 1.54 5.78
N TYR A 156 -0.02 0.34 6.32
CA TYR A 156 0.96 -0.74 6.20
C TYR A 156 1.03 -1.25 4.75
N THR A 157 -0.08 -1.19 4.01
CA THR A 157 -0.15 -1.59 2.59
C THR A 157 0.77 -0.69 1.75
N ALA A 158 0.67 0.62 1.90
CA ALA A 158 1.55 1.56 1.19
C ALA A 158 3.04 1.31 1.48
N ARG A 159 3.38 0.97 2.74
CA ARG A 159 4.76 0.61 3.12
C ARG A 159 5.23 -0.67 2.45
N PHE A 160 4.38 -1.69 2.35
CA PHE A 160 4.70 -2.92 1.62
C PHE A 160 4.95 -2.66 0.13
N TYR A 161 4.07 -1.89 -0.51
CA TYR A 161 4.22 -1.51 -1.91
C TYR A 161 5.50 -0.70 -2.14
N TYR A 162 5.80 0.28 -1.28
CA TYR A 162 7.06 1.03 -1.33
C TYR A 162 8.27 0.10 -1.22
N PHE A 163 8.27 -0.79 -0.22
CA PHE A 163 9.37 -1.73 -0.01
C PHE A 163 9.57 -2.66 -1.21
N LYS A 164 8.48 -3.19 -1.78
CA LYS A 164 8.52 -4.16 -2.87
C LYS A 164 8.87 -3.54 -4.22
N GLU A 165 8.27 -2.41 -4.55
CA GLU A 165 8.31 -1.85 -5.90
C GLU A 165 9.31 -0.71 -6.07
N CYS A 166 9.67 -0.02 -4.99
CA CYS A 166 10.51 1.17 -5.09
C CYS A 166 11.97 0.94 -4.70
N LEU A 167 12.24 -0.09 -3.90
CA LEU A 167 13.56 -0.42 -3.42
C LEU A 167 14.19 -1.53 -4.27
N CYS A 168 15.44 -1.33 -4.67
CA CYS A 168 16.25 -2.39 -5.26
C CYS A 168 16.58 -3.48 -4.21
N PRO A 169 17.10 -4.65 -4.61
CA PRO A 169 17.41 -5.74 -3.66
C PRO A 169 18.28 -5.31 -2.48
N LEU A 170 19.31 -4.48 -2.70
CA LEU A 170 20.16 -3.97 -1.63
C LEU A 170 19.40 -3.00 -0.71
N GLY A 171 18.56 -2.12 -1.28
CA GLY A 171 17.69 -1.24 -0.50
C GLY A 171 16.72 -2.02 0.39
N ARG A 172 16.16 -3.14 -0.11
CA ARG A 172 15.28 -4.02 0.69
C ARG A 172 16.01 -4.65 1.89
N LEU A 173 17.29 -5.00 1.75
CA LEU A 173 18.08 -5.53 2.85
C LEU A 173 18.28 -4.51 3.99
N PHE A 174 18.51 -3.25 3.65
CA PHE A 174 18.71 -2.19 4.65
C PHE A 174 17.41 -1.60 5.23
N ASN A 175 16.27 -1.83 4.58
CA ASN A 175 14.97 -1.27 4.98
C ASN A 175 13.98 -2.32 5.49
N THR A 176 14.47 -3.45 6.03
CA THR A 176 13.62 -4.52 6.58
C THR A 176 12.71 -4.04 7.71
N GLY A 177 13.08 -2.95 8.41
CA GLY A 177 12.23 -2.27 9.39
C GLY A 177 10.88 -1.81 8.83
N LEU A 178 10.80 -1.43 7.55
CA LEU A 178 9.53 -1.07 6.91
C LEU A 178 8.49 -2.19 6.98
N VAL A 179 8.96 -3.43 6.86
CA VAL A 179 8.13 -4.62 6.89
C VAL A 179 7.94 -5.11 8.33
N ARG A 180 9.02 -5.19 9.10
CA ARG A 180 8.98 -5.67 10.49
C ARG A 180 8.01 -4.86 11.34
N TYR A 181 7.97 -3.55 11.16
CA TYR A 181 7.10 -2.65 11.94
C TYR A 181 5.66 -2.59 11.39
N ASN A 182 5.31 -3.33 10.34
CA ASN A 182 3.90 -3.52 9.95
C ASN A 182 3.19 -4.53 10.86
N GLU A 183 3.92 -5.51 11.41
CA GLU A 183 3.30 -6.61 12.17
C GLU A 183 2.50 -6.15 13.41
N PRO A 184 2.97 -5.21 14.25
CA PRO A 184 2.15 -4.69 15.35
C PRO A 184 0.83 -4.05 14.89
N VAL A 185 0.87 -3.34 13.75
CA VAL A 185 -0.32 -2.71 13.15
C VAL A 185 -1.29 -3.76 12.63
N MET A 186 -0.78 -4.77 11.91
CA MET A 186 -1.59 -5.89 11.44
C MET A 186 -2.22 -6.67 12.60
N LYS A 187 -1.47 -6.95 13.67
CA LYS A 187 -2.01 -7.57 14.89
C LYS A 187 -3.12 -6.75 15.53
N ARG A 188 -2.98 -5.42 15.55
CA ARG A 188 -4.04 -4.55 16.07
C ARG A 188 -5.30 -4.68 15.23
N ILE A 189 -5.17 -4.70 13.91
CA ILE A 189 -6.30 -4.95 12.99
C ILE A 189 -6.90 -6.33 13.25
N ASP A 190 -6.11 -7.40 13.41
CA ASP A 190 -6.67 -8.75 13.67
C ASP A 190 -7.54 -8.80 14.93
N VAL A 191 -7.20 -8.01 15.96
CA VAL A 191 -7.98 -7.90 17.20
C VAL A 191 -9.28 -7.11 16.99
N LEU A 192 -9.26 -6.09 16.14
CA LEU A 192 -10.37 -5.16 15.95
C LEU A 192 -11.34 -5.60 14.86
N ASP A 193 -10.81 -6.15 13.77
CA ASP A 193 -11.53 -6.64 12.60
C ASP A 193 -10.68 -7.73 11.89
N PRO A 194 -10.81 -9.00 12.32
CA PRO A 194 -10.02 -10.11 11.77
C PRO A 194 -10.30 -10.37 10.28
N ASN A 195 -11.42 -9.90 9.75
CA ASN A 195 -11.85 -10.11 8.37
C ASN A 195 -11.71 -8.84 7.52
N TRP A 196 -11.04 -7.81 8.04
CA TRP A 196 -10.89 -6.51 7.40
C TRP A 196 -10.58 -6.64 5.91
N ALA A 197 -11.33 -5.90 5.08
CA ALA A 197 -11.22 -5.87 3.62
C ALA A 197 -11.22 -7.27 2.97
N GLY A 198 -12.04 -8.19 3.49
CA GLY A 198 -12.15 -9.55 2.95
C GLY A 198 -10.91 -10.39 3.21
N GLY A 199 -10.25 -10.21 4.36
CA GLY A 199 -9.00 -10.90 4.69
C GLY A 199 -7.74 -10.19 4.19
N GLY A 200 -7.75 -8.85 4.12
CA GLY A 200 -6.61 -8.03 3.69
C GLY A 200 -5.32 -8.29 4.49
N ASN A 201 -5.42 -8.56 5.79
CA ASN A 201 -4.28 -8.96 6.61
C ASN A 201 -3.73 -10.34 6.23
N LEU A 202 -4.61 -11.31 5.95
CA LEU A 202 -4.23 -12.66 5.50
C LEU A 202 -3.51 -12.58 4.16
N PHE A 203 -4.09 -11.84 3.21
CA PHE A 203 -3.49 -11.55 1.92
C PHE A 203 -2.09 -10.93 2.05
N SER A 204 -1.96 -9.90 2.89
CA SER A 204 -0.70 -9.17 3.08
C SER A 204 0.39 -10.05 3.68
N ARG A 205 0.04 -10.92 4.64
CA ARG A 205 0.97 -11.93 5.20
C ARG A 205 1.43 -12.93 4.14
N ALA A 206 0.54 -13.37 3.25
CA ALA A 206 0.93 -14.25 2.16
C ALA A 206 1.94 -13.58 1.21
N VAL A 207 1.71 -12.33 0.83
CA VAL A 207 2.65 -11.55 0.01
C VAL A 207 3.99 -11.37 0.73
N TYR A 208 3.98 -11.16 2.04
CA TYR A 208 5.20 -11.12 2.85
C TYR A 208 5.97 -12.45 2.80
N PHE A 209 5.30 -13.58 3.01
CA PHE A 209 5.93 -14.91 2.95
C PHE A 209 6.54 -15.21 1.57
N ILE A 210 5.98 -14.65 0.49
CA ILE A 210 6.54 -14.73 -0.86
C ILE A 210 7.77 -13.83 -1.03
N ALA A 211 7.73 -12.61 -0.48
CA ALA A 211 8.77 -11.62 -0.68
C ALA A 211 10.02 -11.84 0.21
N ALA A 212 9.84 -12.41 1.40
CA ALA A 212 10.94 -12.68 2.32
C ALA A 212 11.76 -13.88 1.85
N PRO A 213 13.10 -13.85 1.97
CA PRO A 213 13.92 -15.04 1.78
C PRO A 213 13.59 -16.14 2.81
N GLU A 214 13.74 -17.41 2.45
CA GLU A 214 13.41 -18.55 3.33
C GLU A 214 14.16 -18.51 4.67
N ARG A 215 15.45 -18.16 4.64
CA ARG A 215 16.28 -17.99 5.86
C ARG A 215 15.77 -16.89 6.80
N PHE A 216 14.91 -15.99 6.32
CA PHE A 216 14.29 -14.91 7.10
C PHE A 216 12.78 -15.15 7.31
N GLY A 217 12.32 -16.39 7.16
CA GLY A 217 10.95 -16.80 7.44
C GLY A 217 10.01 -16.80 6.23
N GLY A 218 10.51 -16.51 5.02
CA GLY A 218 9.74 -16.71 3.79
C GLY A 218 9.30 -18.16 3.59
N SER A 219 8.13 -18.37 3.01
CA SER A 219 7.60 -19.73 2.76
C SER A 219 6.45 -19.71 1.76
N LYS A 220 6.66 -20.31 0.58
CA LYS A 220 5.60 -20.45 -0.43
C LYS A 220 4.40 -21.25 0.09
N LYS A 221 4.65 -22.29 0.90
CA LYS A 221 3.59 -23.09 1.53
C LYS A 221 2.72 -22.25 2.47
N LYS A 222 3.34 -21.46 3.35
CA LYS A 222 2.57 -20.54 4.20
C LYS A 222 1.83 -19.51 3.36
N ALA A 223 2.45 -18.96 2.33
CA ALA A 223 1.77 -18.03 1.43
C ALA A 223 0.51 -18.64 0.80
N GLU A 224 0.57 -19.89 0.35
CA GLU A 224 -0.58 -20.64 -0.16
C GLU A 224 -1.68 -20.79 0.89
N GLU A 225 -1.34 -21.23 2.11
CA GLU A 225 -2.28 -21.37 3.22
C GLU A 225 -2.98 -20.04 3.56
N TYR A 226 -2.24 -18.93 3.61
CA TYR A 226 -2.79 -17.61 3.90
C TYR A 226 -3.64 -17.06 2.75
N MET A 227 -3.26 -17.28 1.48
CA MET A 227 -4.08 -16.90 0.32
C MET A 227 -5.39 -17.70 0.29
N ALA A 228 -5.35 -19.00 0.62
CA ALA A 228 -6.56 -19.82 0.71
C ALA A 228 -7.51 -19.29 1.77
N LYS A 229 -7.00 -18.97 2.97
CA LYS A 229 -7.81 -18.36 4.05
C LYS A 229 -8.36 -16.99 3.67
N ALA A 230 -7.59 -16.16 2.97
CA ALA A 230 -8.08 -14.86 2.50
C ALA A 230 -9.29 -15.04 1.54
N ILE A 231 -9.23 -16.02 0.65
CA ILE A 231 -10.35 -16.35 -0.26
C ILE A 231 -11.53 -16.94 0.51
N GLU A 232 -11.30 -17.73 1.55
CA GLU A 232 -12.39 -18.27 2.39
C GLU A 232 -13.14 -17.15 3.12
N VAL A 233 -12.41 -16.17 3.67
CA VAL A 233 -12.98 -15.04 4.41
C VAL A 233 -13.60 -13.98 3.48
N GLY A 234 -12.98 -13.74 2.33
CA GLY A 234 -13.44 -12.78 1.32
C GLY A 234 -13.55 -13.43 -0.05
N PRO A 235 -14.55 -14.32 -0.28
CA PRO A 235 -14.67 -15.09 -1.52
C PRO A 235 -14.94 -14.23 -2.74
N ASP A 236 -15.63 -13.10 -2.53
CA ASP A 236 -16.03 -12.16 -3.58
C ASP A 236 -15.04 -10.99 -3.75
N TYR A 237 -14.02 -10.91 -2.90
CA TYR A 237 -12.98 -9.88 -3.01
C TYR A 237 -11.99 -10.24 -4.11
N LEU A 238 -12.03 -9.49 -5.21
CA LEU A 238 -11.26 -9.76 -6.43
C LEU A 238 -9.75 -9.83 -6.16
N VAL A 239 -9.27 -8.98 -5.24
CA VAL A 239 -7.85 -8.90 -4.85
C VAL A 239 -7.29 -10.25 -4.40
N ASN A 240 -8.09 -11.11 -3.75
CA ASN A 240 -7.60 -12.35 -3.17
C ASN A 240 -7.22 -13.36 -4.27
N ARG A 241 -8.10 -13.56 -5.25
CA ARG A 241 -7.83 -14.45 -6.40
C ARG A 241 -6.85 -13.84 -7.39
N TRP A 242 -7.01 -12.55 -7.69
CA TRP A 242 -6.06 -11.81 -8.53
C TRP A 242 -4.64 -11.91 -7.97
N GLY A 243 -4.46 -11.65 -6.68
CA GLY A 243 -3.14 -11.61 -6.06
C GLY A 243 -2.55 -13.01 -5.84
N ARG A 244 -3.36 -14.04 -5.62
CA ARG A 244 -2.89 -15.43 -5.65
C ARG A 244 -2.32 -15.80 -7.02
N ALA A 245 -3.04 -15.47 -8.11
CA ALA A 245 -2.55 -15.68 -9.46
C ALA A 245 -1.26 -14.90 -9.75
N LYS A 246 -1.23 -13.62 -9.36
CA LYS A 246 -0.08 -12.74 -9.61
C LYS A 246 1.18 -13.13 -8.85
N TYR A 247 1.04 -13.49 -7.57
CA TYR A 247 2.18 -13.62 -6.68
C TYR A 247 2.59 -15.05 -6.38
N LEU A 248 1.68 -16.02 -6.43
CA LEU A 248 1.97 -17.40 -6.01
C LEU A 248 2.14 -18.35 -7.19
N TYR A 249 1.20 -18.37 -8.14
CA TYR A 249 1.16 -19.45 -9.12
C TYR A 249 2.32 -19.47 -10.12
N SER A 250 2.92 -18.32 -10.43
CA SER A 250 4.17 -18.26 -11.20
C SER A 250 5.35 -18.90 -10.46
N LEU A 251 5.32 -18.93 -9.12
CA LEU A 251 6.37 -19.49 -8.28
C LEU A 251 6.19 -20.99 -7.97
N THR A 252 4.98 -21.51 -8.15
CA THR A 252 4.61 -22.91 -7.92
C THR A 252 4.33 -23.68 -9.20
N GLY A 253 4.26 -23.01 -10.35
CA GLY A 253 3.99 -23.64 -11.65
C GLY A 253 2.52 -24.03 -11.86
N ASN A 254 1.59 -23.59 -11.02
CA ASN A 254 0.17 -23.94 -11.12
C ASN A 254 -0.55 -23.13 -12.21
N LYS A 255 -0.33 -23.50 -13.47
CA LYS A 255 -0.92 -22.82 -14.64
C LYS A 255 -2.46 -22.92 -14.67
N ALA A 256 -3.01 -24.07 -14.31
CA ALA A 256 -4.47 -24.26 -14.31
C ALA A 256 -5.16 -23.34 -13.29
N GLY A 257 -4.62 -23.26 -12.06
CA GLY A 257 -5.11 -22.33 -11.03
C GLY A 257 -4.96 -20.87 -11.45
N TYR A 258 -3.83 -20.52 -12.08
CA TYR A 258 -3.60 -19.20 -12.64
C TYR A 258 -4.68 -18.78 -13.63
N GLU A 259 -4.97 -19.60 -14.63
CA GLU A 259 -6.01 -19.28 -15.60
C GLU A 259 -7.40 -19.24 -14.96
N ALA A 260 -7.71 -20.16 -14.05
CA ALA A 260 -9.00 -20.23 -13.39
C ALA A 260 -9.30 -18.98 -12.53
N ASP A 261 -8.35 -18.56 -11.69
CA ASP A 261 -8.53 -17.38 -10.85
C ASP A 261 -8.65 -16.09 -11.68
N LEU A 262 -7.83 -15.92 -12.73
CA LEU A 262 -7.89 -14.72 -13.57
C LEU A 262 -9.19 -14.65 -14.38
N LYS A 263 -9.64 -15.78 -14.95
CA LYS A 263 -10.94 -15.84 -15.65
C LYS A 263 -12.10 -15.55 -14.68
N TRP A 264 -12.02 -16.04 -13.45
CA TRP A 264 -13.00 -15.71 -12.42
C TRP A 264 -13.02 -14.20 -12.14
N VAL A 265 -11.85 -13.55 -11.98
CA VAL A 265 -11.76 -12.10 -11.74
C VAL A 265 -12.40 -11.30 -12.89
N LEU A 266 -12.13 -11.69 -14.14
CA LEU A 266 -12.70 -11.03 -15.32
C LEU A 266 -14.22 -11.19 -15.47
N ALA A 267 -14.79 -12.26 -14.92
CA ALA A 267 -16.22 -12.53 -15.00
C ALA A 267 -17.06 -11.74 -13.99
N GLN A 268 -16.43 -11.06 -13.02
CA GLN A 268 -17.16 -10.31 -11.98
C GLN A 268 -17.66 -8.97 -12.49
N ASP A 269 -18.72 -8.45 -11.86
CA ASP A 269 -19.17 -7.07 -12.06
C ASP A 269 -18.38 -6.15 -11.11
N PRO A 270 -17.54 -5.22 -11.63
CA PRO A 270 -16.68 -4.38 -10.80
C PRO A 270 -17.45 -3.39 -9.92
N HIS A 271 -18.74 -3.13 -10.17
CA HIS A 271 -19.58 -2.33 -9.27
C HIS A 271 -20.22 -3.14 -8.14
N LYS A 272 -20.32 -4.46 -8.28
CA LYS A 272 -20.92 -5.34 -7.25
C LYS A 272 -19.87 -6.00 -6.38
N ALA A 273 -18.63 -6.06 -6.86
CA ALA A 273 -17.51 -6.58 -6.13
C ALA A 273 -17.18 -5.71 -4.88
N PRO A 274 -16.77 -6.31 -3.75
CA PRO A 274 -16.67 -5.58 -2.46
C PRO A 274 -15.50 -4.60 -2.34
N ASN A 275 -14.43 -4.70 -3.15
CA ASN A 275 -13.40 -3.66 -3.14
C ASN A 275 -13.97 -2.35 -3.72
N PRO A 276 -13.35 -1.19 -3.45
CA PRO A 276 -13.70 0.04 -4.15
C PRO A 276 -13.67 -0.13 -5.67
N TYR A 277 -14.64 0.43 -6.39
CA TYR A 277 -14.76 0.31 -7.85
C TYR A 277 -13.43 0.52 -8.61
N PRO A 278 -12.62 1.57 -8.33
CA PRO A 278 -11.35 1.79 -9.03
C PRO A 278 -10.35 0.64 -8.87
N TRP A 279 -10.37 -0.03 -7.70
CA TRP A 279 -9.54 -1.21 -7.45
C TRP A 279 -10.04 -2.42 -8.23
N ASN A 280 -11.35 -2.66 -8.28
CA ASN A 280 -11.94 -3.74 -9.06
C ASN A 280 -11.57 -3.62 -10.54
N VAL A 281 -11.71 -2.42 -11.11
CA VAL A 281 -11.32 -2.14 -12.50
C VAL A 281 -9.83 -2.42 -12.74
N TYR A 282 -8.96 -2.00 -11.82
CA TYR A 282 -7.53 -2.30 -11.94
C TYR A 282 -7.24 -3.81 -11.90
N PHE A 283 -7.86 -4.56 -10.98
CA PHE A 283 -7.64 -6.01 -10.89
C PHE A 283 -8.10 -6.73 -12.15
N GLN A 284 -9.25 -6.32 -12.73
CA GLN A 284 -9.73 -6.88 -13.98
C GLN A 284 -8.81 -6.54 -15.16
N ARG A 285 -8.41 -5.27 -15.30
CA ARG A 285 -7.47 -4.86 -16.35
C ARG A 285 -6.18 -5.69 -16.28
N GLN A 286 -5.60 -5.81 -15.08
CA GLN A 286 -4.37 -6.57 -14.94
C GLN A 286 -4.59 -8.07 -15.16
N ALA A 287 -5.73 -8.64 -14.74
CA ALA A 287 -6.04 -10.03 -15.05
C ALA A 287 -6.09 -10.30 -16.56
N ALA A 288 -6.65 -9.37 -17.35
CA ALA A 288 -6.65 -9.46 -18.81
C ALA A 288 -5.24 -9.38 -19.40
N GLU A 289 -4.40 -8.44 -18.92
CA GLU A 289 -3.00 -8.31 -19.33
C GLU A 289 -2.21 -9.59 -19.03
N MET A 290 -2.38 -10.12 -17.82
CA MET A 290 -1.74 -11.34 -17.32
C MET A 290 -2.13 -12.60 -18.13
N LEU A 291 -3.37 -12.71 -18.60
CA LEU A 291 -3.80 -13.80 -19.48
C LEU A 291 -3.28 -13.63 -20.91
N ALA A 292 -3.10 -12.39 -21.36
CA ALA A 292 -2.51 -12.07 -22.66
C ALA A 292 -0.97 -12.22 -22.69
N GLY A 293 -0.33 -12.51 -21.55
CA GLY A 293 1.12 -12.59 -21.43
C GLY A 293 1.83 -11.23 -21.53
N LYS A 294 1.14 -10.16 -21.15
CA LYS A 294 1.65 -8.77 -21.15
C LYS A 294 2.18 -8.35 -19.78
#